data_AF-A0A0K8S790-F1
#
_entry.id   AF-A0A0K8S790-F1
#
_cell.length_a   1.000
_cell.length_b   1.000
_cell.length_c   1.000
_cell.angle_alpha   90.00
_cell.angle_beta   90.00
_cell.angle_gamma   90.00
#
_symmetry.space_group_name_H-M   'P 1'
#
loop_
_entity.id
_entity.type
_entity.pdbx_description
1 polymer ?
#
loop_
_entity_poly.entity_id
_entity_poly.type
_entity_poly.pdbx_seq_one_letter_code
_entity_poly.pdbx_strand_id
1 'polypeptide(L)'
;MSRKRYSAEFCRAGCQTAETAAHVLQVCPSVRRPRCARHNSALNLLDGYARRRGWSVWLEPHFNLEEQGYRPDLLVVSPKGAFIIDVSVVSGSGRRPLADINDAKIRKYKTDALLQAAAERANVQPGQIKVIGATITWRGVWYGRSARDLIQAGYPMFILEWMTTRVLTGGTCIWSAFRAATAGRRVAA
;
A
#
# COMPACT_ATOMS: atom_id res chain seq x y z
N MET A 1 47.03 0.18 4.53
CA MET A 1 45.58 0.26 4.78
C MET A 1 44.83 -0.51 3.70
N SER A 2 44.47 -1.77 3.96
CA SER A 2 43.70 -2.59 3.01
C SER A 2 42.21 -2.23 3.12
N ARG A 3 41.65 -1.60 2.08
CA ARG A 3 40.20 -1.44 1.93
C ARG A 3 39.60 -2.83 1.69
N LYS A 4 39.19 -3.52 2.76
CA LYS A 4 38.46 -4.79 2.66
C LYS A 4 37.19 -4.56 1.83
N ARG A 5 37.09 -5.25 0.68
CA ARG A 5 35.88 -5.32 -0.14
C ARG A 5 34.79 -6.02 0.68
N TYR A 6 33.69 -5.30 0.92
CA TYR A 6 32.48 -5.81 1.54
C TYR A 6 31.84 -6.87 0.63
N SER A 7 31.55 -8.07 1.13
CA SER A 7 30.78 -9.05 0.37
C SER A 7 29.33 -8.56 0.27
N ALA A 8 28.80 -8.54 -0.96
CA ALA A 8 27.47 -8.04 -1.30
C ALA A 8 26.31 -8.98 -0.87
N GLU A 9 26.55 -9.93 0.04
CA GLU A 9 25.72 -11.13 0.11
C GLU A 9 24.50 -11.02 1.03
N PHE A 10 24.56 -10.23 2.11
CA PHE A 10 23.46 -10.12 3.08
C PHE A 10 23.17 -8.69 3.54
N CYS A 11 21.91 -8.43 3.87
CA CYS A 11 21.43 -7.15 4.35
C CYS A 11 22.13 -6.71 5.65
N ARG A 12 22.61 -5.47 5.71
CA ARG A 12 23.28 -4.88 6.90
C ARG A 12 22.42 -4.86 8.16
N ALA A 13 21.10 -5.03 8.03
CA ALA A 13 20.20 -5.20 9.16
C ALA A 13 20.16 -6.64 9.72
N GLY A 14 20.97 -7.57 9.17
CA GLY A 14 21.02 -8.98 9.59
C GLY A 14 19.97 -9.87 8.90
N CYS A 15 19.49 -9.50 7.71
CA CYS A 15 18.53 -10.34 6.97
C CYS A 15 19.29 -11.35 6.11
N GLN A 16 18.77 -12.59 6.02
CA GLN A 16 19.30 -13.66 5.16
C GLN A 16 18.95 -13.47 3.67
N THR A 17 19.04 -12.24 3.17
CA THR A 17 18.81 -11.91 1.77
C THR A 17 19.70 -10.75 1.36
N ALA A 18 20.00 -10.65 0.07
CA ALA A 18 20.86 -9.60 -0.48
C ALA A 18 20.30 -8.21 -0.18
N GLU A 19 21.19 -7.29 0.19
CA GLU A 19 20.81 -5.90 0.38
C GLU A 19 20.50 -5.25 -0.97
N THR A 20 19.22 -5.08 -1.27
CA THR A 20 18.75 -4.38 -2.46
C THR A 20 17.78 -3.26 -2.06
N ALA A 21 17.62 -2.26 -2.93
CA ALA A 21 16.56 -1.26 -2.75
C ALA A 21 15.18 -1.93 -2.63
N ALA A 22 14.91 -2.97 -3.41
CA ALA A 22 13.68 -3.74 -3.31
C ALA A 22 13.53 -4.38 -1.91
N HIS A 23 14.58 -5.01 -1.38
CA HIS A 23 14.55 -5.57 -0.02
C HIS A 23 14.30 -4.49 1.04
N VAL A 24 15.12 -3.44 1.07
CA VAL A 24 15.07 -2.39 2.10
C VAL A 24 13.73 -1.65 2.06
N LEU A 25 13.30 -1.22 0.87
CA LEU A 25 12.10 -0.40 0.73
C LEU A 25 10.79 -1.19 0.87
N GLN A 26 10.80 -2.52 0.73
CA GLN A 26 9.58 -3.33 0.72
C GLN A 26 9.46 -4.31 1.88
N VAL A 27 10.54 -4.94 2.33
CA VAL A 27 10.47 -6.13 3.20
C VAL A 27 11.28 -5.98 4.49
N CYS A 28 12.43 -5.31 4.47
CA CYS A 28 13.41 -5.34 5.55
C CYS A 28 12.82 -4.99 6.94
N PRO A 29 12.79 -5.90 7.92
CA PRO A 29 12.08 -5.69 9.19
C PRO A 29 12.54 -4.46 9.99
N SER A 30 13.82 -4.07 9.86
CA SER A 30 14.39 -2.89 10.54
C SER A 30 13.69 -1.57 10.21
N VAL A 31 13.03 -1.49 9.05
CA VAL A 31 12.32 -0.29 8.58
C VAL A 31 10.81 -0.51 8.44
N ARG A 32 10.23 -1.44 9.20
CA ARG A 32 8.77 -1.68 9.22
C ARG A 32 7.97 -0.40 9.45
N ARG A 33 8.33 0.39 10.49
CA ARG A 33 7.64 1.64 10.85
C ARG A 33 7.69 2.67 9.70
N PRO A 34 8.86 3.01 9.13
CA PRO A 34 8.94 3.86 7.93
C PRO A 34 8.11 3.35 6.74
N ARG A 35 8.03 2.03 6.50
CA ARG A 35 7.19 1.48 5.42
C ARG A 35 5.71 1.71 5.67
N CYS A 36 5.22 1.48 6.89
CA CYS A 36 3.85 1.79 7.28
C CYS A 36 3.58 3.31 7.15
N ALA A 37 4.53 4.16 7.54
CA ALA A 37 4.38 5.62 7.39
C ALA A 37 4.27 6.05 5.92
N ARG A 38 5.05 5.46 5.01
CA ARG A 38 4.91 5.70 3.55
C ARG A 38 3.52 5.28 3.06
N HIS A 39 3.08 4.08 3.43
CA HIS A 39 1.76 3.58 3.07
C HIS A 39 0.66 4.56 3.51
N ASN A 40 0.66 4.91 4.80
CA ASN A 40 -0.34 5.80 5.39
C ASN A 40 -0.29 7.19 4.77
N SER A 41 0.90 7.70 4.44
CA SER A 41 1.07 8.98 3.74
C SER A 41 0.42 8.99 2.35
N ALA A 42 0.49 7.87 1.61
CA ALA A 42 -0.20 7.74 0.32
C ALA A 42 -1.72 7.57 0.50
N LEU A 43 -2.14 6.74 1.46
CA LEU A 43 -3.54 6.52 1.80
C LEU A 43 -4.26 7.82 2.21
N ASN A 44 -3.60 8.65 3.01
CA ASN A 44 -4.14 9.93 3.48
C ASN A 44 -4.41 10.94 2.35
N LEU A 45 -3.82 10.78 1.16
CA LEU A 45 -4.18 11.60 -0.01
C LEU A 45 -5.56 11.25 -0.55
N LEU A 46 -5.91 9.95 -0.59
CA LEU A 46 -7.24 9.50 -0.98
C LEU A 46 -8.28 9.93 0.06
N ASP A 47 -8.05 9.62 1.34
CA ASP A 47 -8.93 10.02 2.45
C ASP A 47 -9.13 11.54 2.48
N GLY A 48 -8.04 12.31 2.47
CA GLY A 48 -8.09 13.77 2.54
C GLY A 48 -8.78 14.40 1.33
N TYR A 49 -8.59 13.86 0.13
CA TYR A 49 -9.32 14.33 -1.05
C TYR A 49 -10.82 14.06 -0.92
N ALA A 50 -11.19 12.82 -0.59
CA ALA A 50 -12.59 12.42 -0.45
C ALA A 50 -13.32 13.27 0.61
N ARG A 51 -12.71 13.49 1.77
CA ARG A 51 -13.26 14.36 2.83
C ARG A 51 -13.45 15.80 2.36
N ARG A 52 -12.47 16.39 1.67
CA ARG A 52 -12.59 17.76 1.11
C ARG A 52 -13.67 17.89 0.04
N ARG A 53 -14.04 16.79 -0.62
CA ARG A 53 -15.16 16.73 -1.56
C ARG A 53 -16.51 16.45 -0.90
N GLY A 54 -16.56 16.33 0.42
CA GLY A 54 -17.78 16.04 1.17
C GLY A 54 -18.27 14.59 0.99
N TRP A 55 -17.38 13.67 0.63
CA TRP A 55 -17.73 12.25 0.49
C TRP A 55 -17.84 11.58 1.87
N SER A 56 -18.64 10.54 1.98
CA SER A 56 -18.65 9.70 3.17
C SER A 56 -17.44 8.78 3.14
N VAL A 57 -16.59 8.85 4.15
CA VAL A 57 -15.31 8.12 4.20
C VAL A 57 -15.09 7.49 5.56
N TRP A 58 -14.79 6.19 5.57
CA TRP A 58 -14.32 5.45 6.72
C TRP A 58 -12.89 4.99 6.45
N LEU A 59 -11.96 5.48 7.28
CA LEU A 59 -10.54 5.14 7.22
C LEU A 59 -10.26 3.92 8.09
N GLU A 60 -9.59 2.92 7.52
CA GLU A 60 -9.27 1.64 8.13
C GLU A 60 -10.46 0.99 8.89
N PRO A 61 -11.68 0.93 8.31
CA PRO A 61 -12.85 0.42 9.00
C PRO A 61 -12.65 -1.04 9.39
N HIS A 62 -13.14 -1.40 10.56
CA HIS A 62 -13.03 -2.74 11.09
C HIS A 62 -14.38 -3.47 10.96
N PHE A 63 -14.33 -4.68 10.40
CA PHE A 63 -15.46 -5.60 10.29
C PHE A 63 -15.04 -6.93 10.90
N ASN A 64 -15.79 -7.39 11.91
CA ASN A 64 -15.61 -8.71 12.51
C ASN A 64 -16.71 -9.61 11.96
N LEU A 65 -16.36 -10.55 11.09
CA LEU A 65 -17.31 -11.40 10.36
C LEU A 65 -16.84 -12.85 10.42
N GLU A 66 -17.72 -13.77 10.82
CA GLU A 66 -17.49 -15.22 10.71
C GLU A 66 -16.08 -15.65 11.16
N GLU A 67 -15.70 -15.23 12.38
CA GLU A 67 -14.38 -15.51 13.01
C GLU A 67 -13.15 -14.83 12.37
N GLN A 68 -13.34 -14.03 11.31
CA GLN A 68 -12.28 -13.29 10.64
C GLN A 68 -12.46 -11.77 10.74
N GLY A 69 -11.38 -11.08 11.10
CA GLY A 69 -11.29 -9.62 11.04
C GLY A 69 -10.93 -9.14 9.64
N TYR A 70 -11.75 -8.28 9.06
CA TYR A 70 -11.47 -7.54 7.83
C TYR A 70 -11.20 -6.07 8.13
N ARG A 71 -10.10 -5.57 7.58
CA ARG A 71 -9.68 -4.17 7.71
C ARG A 71 -9.15 -3.64 6.37
N PRO A 72 -10.04 -3.28 5.42
CA PRO A 72 -9.61 -2.55 4.23
C PRO A 72 -9.11 -1.15 4.61
N ASP A 73 -8.36 -0.50 3.74
CA ASP A 73 -7.81 0.82 4.04
C ASP A 73 -8.87 1.93 3.97
N LEU A 74 -9.81 1.85 3.03
CA LEU A 74 -10.93 2.78 2.91
C LEU A 74 -12.22 2.06 2.54
N LEU A 75 -13.31 2.56 3.12
CA LEU A 75 -14.63 2.52 2.53
C LEU A 75 -15.02 3.96 2.17
N VAL A 76 -15.49 4.18 0.95
CA VAL A 76 -15.84 5.52 0.47
C VAL A 76 -17.12 5.50 -0.35
N VAL A 77 -18.00 6.47 -0.12
CA VAL A 77 -19.17 6.74 -0.98
C VAL A 77 -18.93 8.08 -1.68
N SER A 78 -18.75 8.02 -2.98
CA SER A 78 -18.59 9.18 -3.86
C SER A 78 -19.82 9.34 -4.77
N PRO A 79 -19.93 10.44 -5.52
CA PRO A 79 -20.93 10.57 -6.58
C PRO A 79 -20.85 9.49 -7.68
N LYS A 80 -19.76 8.72 -7.73
CA LYS A 80 -19.56 7.63 -8.70
C LYS A 80 -19.95 6.24 -8.14
N GLY A 81 -20.33 6.16 -6.88
CA GLY A 81 -20.73 4.92 -6.20
C GLY A 81 -19.99 4.68 -4.89
N ALA A 82 -20.10 3.46 -4.38
CA ALA A 82 -19.48 3.03 -3.14
C ALA A 82 -18.32 2.06 -3.41
N PHE A 83 -17.20 2.28 -2.73
CA PHE A 83 -15.94 1.60 -3.02
C PHE A 83 -15.22 1.16 -1.74
N ILE A 84 -14.78 -0.09 -1.72
CA ILE A 84 -13.74 -0.55 -0.80
C ILE A 84 -12.40 -0.38 -1.52
N ILE A 85 -11.45 0.33 -0.92
CA ILE A 85 -10.14 0.58 -1.52
C ILE A 85 -9.06 0.05 -0.55
N ASP A 86 -8.13 -0.74 -1.08
CA ASP A 86 -6.97 -1.24 -0.34
C ASP A 86 -5.69 -0.92 -1.14
N VAL A 87 -4.83 -0.12 -0.53
CA VAL A 87 -3.59 0.42 -1.10
C VAL A 87 -2.48 -0.59 -0.92
N SER A 88 -1.65 -0.73 -1.95
CA SER A 88 -0.48 -1.60 -1.89
C SER A 88 0.71 -0.96 -2.60
N VAL A 89 1.81 -0.80 -1.86
CA VAL A 89 3.11 -0.44 -2.42
C VAL A 89 3.94 -1.70 -2.55
N VAL A 90 4.27 -2.10 -3.79
CA VAL A 90 4.88 -3.40 -4.09
C VAL A 90 6.20 -3.32 -4.85
N SER A 91 6.94 -4.44 -4.91
CA SER A 91 8.26 -4.51 -5.56
C SER A 91 8.20 -4.18 -7.07
N GLY A 92 7.21 -4.73 -7.77
CA GLY A 92 7.07 -4.63 -9.23
C GLY A 92 8.09 -5.45 -10.05
N SER A 93 9.19 -5.89 -9.43
CA SER A 93 10.25 -6.70 -10.08
C SER A 93 10.37 -8.11 -9.48
N GLY A 94 9.30 -8.60 -8.85
CA GLY A 94 9.25 -9.96 -8.29
C GLY A 94 8.68 -10.97 -9.28
N ARG A 95 8.70 -12.26 -8.91
CA ARG A 95 8.11 -13.35 -9.73
C ARG A 95 6.59 -13.23 -9.91
N ARG A 96 5.93 -12.47 -9.03
CA ARG A 96 4.47 -12.30 -9.03
C ARG A 96 4.08 -11.03 -9.82
N PRO A 97 3.29 -11.15 -10.90
CA PRO A 97 2.73 -10.03 -11.64
C PRO A 97 1.92 -9.07 -10.76
N LEU A 98 1.86 -7.79 -11.17
CA LEU A 98 1.02 -6.79 -10.49
C LEU A 98 -0.47 -7.16 -10.51
N ALA A 99 -0.94 -7.80 -11.59
CA ALA A 99 -2.31 -8.29 -11.71
C ALA A 99 -2.64 -9.27 -10.57
N ASP A 100 -1.83 -10.32 -10.37
CA ASP A 100 -2.07 -11.32 -9.33
C ASP A 100 -2.07 -10.74 -7.92
N ILE A 101 -1.21 -9.74 -7.66
CA ILE A 101 -1.17 -9.01 -6.39
C ILE A 101 -2.48 -8.26 -6.18
N ASN A 102 -2.92 -7.53 -7.21
CA ASN A 102 -4.15 -6.76 -7.21
C ASN A 102 -5.38 -7.66 -7.02
N ASP A 103 -5.48 -8.75 -7.79
CA ASP A 103 -6.60 -9.68 -7.76
C ASP A 103 -6.68 -10.43 -6.43
N ALA A 104 -5.56 -10.68 -5.74
CA ALA A 104 -5.61 -11.24 -4.39
C ALA A 104 -6.17 -10.25 -3.36
N LYS A 105 -5.89 -8.95 -3.50
CA LYS A 105 -6.52 -7.92 -2.65
C LYS A 105 -8.02 -7.81 -2.94
N ILE A 106 -8.40 -7.81 -4.22
CA ILE A 106 -9.81 -7.80 -4.61
C ILE A 106 -10.53 -9.03 -4.03
N ARG A 107 -10.00 -10.24 -4.23
CA ARG A 107 -10.57 -11.48 -3.67
C ARG A 107 -10.70 -11.44 -2.15
N LYS A 108 -9.70 -10.88 -1.45
CA LYS A 108 -9.73 -10.75 0.02
C LYS A 108 -10.94 -9.95 0.50
N TYR A 109 -11.35 -8.90 -0.21
CA TYR A 109 -12.44 -8.02 0.24
C TYR A 109 -13.73 -8.13 -0.58
N LYS A 110 -13.78 -9.06 -1.54
CA LYS A 110 -14.97 -9.34 -2.35
C LYS A 110 -15.65 -10.62 -1.86
N THR A 111 -15.94 -10.67 -0.56
CA THR A 111 -16.71 -11.73 0.09
C THR A 111 -18.11 -11.20 0.38
N ASP A 112 -19.14 -12.04 0.24
CA ASP A 112 -20.54 -11.60 0.38
C ASP A 112 -20.82 -11.00 1.76
N ALA A 113 -20.34 -11.64 2.83
CA ALA A 113 -20.46 -11.13 4.20
C ALA A 113 -19.84 -9.73 4.37
N LEU A 114 -18.67 -9.49 3.77
CA LEU A 114 -18.02 -8.18 3.86
C LEU A 114 -18.73 -7.13 3.02
N LEU A 115 -19.13 -7.49 1.79
CA LEU A 115 -19.87 -6.58 0.93
C LEU A 115 -21.19 -6.16 1.58
N GLN A 116 -21.90 -7.10 2.22
CA GLN A 116 -23.12 -6.83 3.00
C GLN A 116 -22.85 -5.83 4.13
N ALA A 117 -21.89 -6.14 5.01
CA ALA A 117 -21.57 -5.27 6.15
C ALA A 117 -21.04 -3.89 5.73
N ALA A 118 -20.29 -3.82 4.64
CA ALA A 118 -19.83 -2.56 4.07
C ALA A 118 -20.99 -1.75 3.45
N ALA A 119 -21.94 -2.41 2.79
CA ALA A 119 -23.13 -1.76 2.23
C ALA A 119 -24.01 -1.15 3.32
N GLU A 120 -24.25 -1.90 4.40
CA GLU A 120 -25.00 -1.42 5.58
C GLU A 120 -24.33 -0.18 6.17
N ARG A 121 -23.00 -0.22 6.38
CA ARG A 121 -22.24 0.93 6.89
C ARG A 121 -22.28 2.13 5.94
N ALA A 122 -22.27 1.88 4.63
CA ALA A 122 -22.32 2.91 3.60
C ALA A 122 -23.74 3.36 3.23
N ASN A 123 -24.78 2.73 3.79
CA ASN A 123 -26.19 2.91 3.43
C ASN A 123 -26.45 2.76 1.92
N VAL A 124 -25.94 1.68 1.32
CA VAL A 124 -26.12 1.33 -0.10
C VAL A 124 -26.47 -0.15 -0.25
N GLN A 125 -26.86 -0.57 -1.45
CA GLN A 125 -27.09 -2.00 -1.72
C GLN A 125 -25.75 -2.74 -1.87
N PRO A 126 -25.61 -3.99 -1.39
CA PRO A 126 -24.36 -4.76 -1.46
C PRO A 126 -23.79 -4.88 -2.88
N GLY A 127 -24.65 -5.08 -3.88
CA GLY A 127 -24.26 -5.16 -5.29
C GLY A 127 -23.70 -3.84 -5.88
N GLN A 128 -23.82 -2.73 -5.17
CA GLN A 128 -23.26 -1.43 -5.57
C GLN A 128 -21.83 -1.21 -5.09
N ILE A 129 -21.34 -2.01 -4.14
CA ILE A 129 -19.98 -1.91 -3.62
C ILE A 129 -18.98 -2.49 -4.62
N LYS A 130 -18.01 -1.68 -5.04
CA LYS A 130 -16.88 -2.12 -5.87
C LYS A 130 -15.61 -2.19 -5.05
N VAL A 131 -14.84 -3.27 -5.22
CA VAL A 131 -13.54 -3.45 -4.55
C VAL A 131 -12.42 -3.03 -5.50
N ILE A 132 -11.56 -2.12 -5.04
CA ILE A 132 -10.41 -1.61 -5.77
C ILE A 132 -9.14 -1.98 -5.02
N GLY A 133 -8.29 -2.80 -5.64
CA GLY A 133 -6.89 -2.84 -5.25
C GLY A 133 -6.16 -1.63 -5.84
N ALA A 134 -5.65 -0.73 -5.01
CA ALA A 134 -4.87 0.43 -5.41
C ALA A 134 -3.37 0.09 -5.38
N THR A 135 -2.89 -0.58 -6.43
CA THR A 135 -1.53 -1.13 -6.51
C THR A 135 -0.58 -0.20 -7.26
N ILE A 136 0.49 0.18 -6.59
CA ILE A 136 1.59 0.98 -7.11
C ILE A 136 2.93 0.32 -6.73
N THR A 137 3.92 0.39 -7.60
CA THR A 137 5.27 -0.07 -7.25
C THR A 137 6.00 0.95 -6.40
N TRP A 138 7.03 0.55 -5.65
CA TRP A 138 7.88 1.50 -4.93
C TRP A 138 8.66 2.46 -5.84
N ARG A 139 8.73 2.15 -7.14
CA ARG A 139 9.27 3.03 -8.18
C ARG A 139 8.23 4.01 -8.73
N GLY A 140 7.02 4.04 -8.18
CA GLY A 140 5.98 4.98 -8.59
C GLY A 140 5.15 4.55 -9.81
N VAL A 141 5.38 3.34 -10.33
CA VAL A 141 4.62 2.81 -11.48
C VAL A 141 3.31 2.21 -11.00
N TRP A 142 2.17 2.76 -11.45
CA TRP A 142 0.84 2.24 -11.18
C TRP A 142 0.55 0.96 -11.96
N TYR A 143 -0.19 0.04 -11.35
CA TYR A 143 -0.90 -0.96 -12.15
C TYR A 143 -2.04 -0.28 -12.91
N GLY A 144 -2.09 -0.44 -14.23
CA GLY A 144 -3.00 0.32 -15.10
C GLY A 144 -4.48 0.18 -14.72
N ARG A 145 -4.92 -1.01 -14.27
CA ARG A 145 -6.28 -1.21 -13.77
C ARG A 145 -6.54 -0.44 -12.49
N SER A 146 -5.63 -0.48 -11.51
CA SER A 146 -5.74 0.29 -10.27
C SER A 146 -5.94 1.78 -10.53
N ALA A 147 -5.14 2.36 -11.44
CA ALA A 147 -5.25 3.77 -11.78
C ALA A 147 -6.60 4.10 -12.43
N ARG A 148 -7.04 3.28 -13.40
CA ARG A 148 -8.35 3.44 -14.05
C ARG A 148 -9.51 3.33 -13.06
N ASP A 149 -9.49 2.33 -12.19
CA ASP A 149 -10.56 2.07 -11.24
C ASP A 149 -10.67 3.22 -10.21
N LEU A 150 -9.55 3.78 -9.76
CA LEU A 150 -9.54 4.97 -8.90
C LEU A 150 -10.11 6.21 -9.62
N ILE A 151 -9.75 6.41 -10.90
CA ILE A 151 -10.31 7.50 -11.72
C ILE A 151 -11.82 7.34 -11.90
N GLN A 152 -12.28 6.11 -12.16
CA GLN A 152 -13.71 5.80 -12.26
C GLN A 152 -14.44 5.98 -10.92
N ALA A 153 -13.75 5.77 -9.79
CA ALA A 153 -14.26 6.09 -8.46
C ALA A 153 -14.30 7.60 -8.14
N GLY A 154 -13.86 8.45 -9.07
CA GLY A 154 -13.91 9.91 -8.96
C GLY A 154 -12.64 10.57 -8.43
N TYR A 155 -11.56 9.82 -8.22
CA TYR A 155 -10.26 10.40 -7.87
C TYR A 155 -9.56 10.97 -9.11
N PRO A 156 -9.24 12.26 -9.15
CA PRO A 156 -8.63 12.87 -10.32
C PRO A 156 -7.16 12.47 -10.45
N MET A 157 -6.61 12.60 -11.66
CA MET A 157 -5.27 12.11 -11.99
C MET A 157 -4.18 12.70 -11.08
N PHE A 158 -4.29 13.99 -10.72
CA PHE A 158 -3.32 14.66 -9.85
C PHE A 158 -3.21 14.02 -8.45
N ILE A 159 -4.28 13.38 -7.94
CA ILE A 159 -4.21 12.67 -6.65
C ILE A 159 -3.31 11.44 -6.76
N LEU A 160 -3.40 10.70 -7.86
CA LEU A 160 -2.56 9.54 -8.11
C LEU A 160 -1.10 9.96 -8.37
N GLU A 161 -0.87 11.11 -9.02
CA GLU A 161 0.47 11.70 -9.20
C GLU A 161 1.08 12.12 -7.85
N TRP A 162 0.28 12.75 -6.98
CA TRP A 162 0.72 13.08 -5.62
C TRP A 162 0.98 11.82 -4.79
N MET A 163 0.19 10.76 -4.95
CA MET A 163 0.46 9.45 -4.33
C MET A 163 1.79 8.86 -4.83
N THR A 164 2.04 8.90 -6.14
CA THR A 164 3.35 8.52 -6.71
C THR A 164 4.48 9.30 -6.06
N THR A 165 4.32 10.62 -5.91
CA THR A 165 5.30 11.47 -5.22
C THR A 165 5.52 11.02 -3.78
N ARG A 166 4.45 10.79 -3.00
CA ARG A 166 4.55 10.30 -1.60
C ARG A 166 5.21 8.93 -1.50
N VAL A 167 4.99 8.04 -2.47
CA VAL A 167 5.64 6.73 -2.51
C VAL A 167 7.14 6.87 -2.74
N LEU A 168 7.55 7.73 -3.68
CA LEU A 168 8.96 7.98 -4.00
C LEU A 168 9.69 8.68 -2.85
N THR A 169 9.13 9.77 -2.32
CA THR A 169 9.71 10.50 -1.17
C THR A 169 9.69 9.64 0.10
N GLY A 170 8.64 8.86 0.33
CA GLY A 170 8.61 7.89 1.42
C GLY A 170 9.70 6.82 1.26
N GLY A 171 10.04 6.44 0.04
CA GLY A 171 11.17 5.57 -0.27
C GLY A 171 12.52 6.14 0.20
N THR A 172 12.77 7.43 -0.05
CA THR A 172 14.01 8.08 0.41
C THR A 172 14.06 8.20 1.93
N CYS A 173 12.93 8.46 2.60
CA CYS A 173 12.81 8.43 4.06
C CYS A 173 13.11 7.03 4.64
N ILE A 174 12.56 5.96 4.04
CA ILE A 174 12.83 4.58 4.44
C ILE A 174 14.32 4.27 4.32
N TRP A 175 14.95 4.64 3.21
CA TRP A 175 16.38 4.40 3.01
C TRP A 175 17.25 5.16 4.02
N SER A 176 16.88 6.41 4.33
CA SER A 176 17.58 7.20 5.34
C SER A 176 17.46 6.58 6.73
N ALA A 177 16.27 6.11 7.10
CA ALA A 177 16.05 5.38 8.35
C ALA A 177 16.83 4.07 8.41
N PHE A 178 16.90 3.33 7.29
CA PHE A 178 17.71 2.11 7.19
C PHE A 178 19.20 2.40 7.43
N ARG A 179 19.73 3.45 6.79
CA ARG A 179 21.12 3.87 6.98
C ARG A 179 21.41 4.24 8.43
N ALA A 180 20.52 4.98 9.08
CA ALA A 180 20.66 5.33 10.48
C ALA A 180 20.64 4.08 11.39
N ALA A 181 19.70 3.15 11.16
CA ALA A 181 19.55 1.93 11.96
C ALA A 181 20.71 0.92 11.80
N THR A 182 21.44 1.01 10.68
CA THR A 182 22.57 0.11 10.36
C THR A 182 23.93 0.77 10.53
N ALA A 183 23.97 2.07 10.87
CA ALA A 183 25.21 2.77 11.18
C ALA A 183 25.89 2.10 12.39
N GLY A 184 27.05 1.49 12.17
CA GLY A 184 27.84 0.81 13.20
C GLY A 184 27.61 -0.70 13.34
N ARG A 185 26.61 -1.28 12.67
CA ARG A 185 26.43 -2.75 12.64
C ARG A 185 27.46 -3.36 11.67
N ARG A 186 28.50 -3.99 12.20
CA ARG A 186 29.36 -4.90 11.42
C ARG A 186 28.57 -6.18 11.17
N VAL A 187 28.39 -6.55 9.91
CA VAL A 187 27.91 -7.89 9.57
C VAL A 187 28.99 -8.86 10.06
N ALA A 188 28.65 -9.75 10.99
CA ALA A 188 29.57 -10.80 11.43
C ALA A 188 29.94 -11.64 10.20
N ALA A 189 31.25 -11.81 10.01
CA ALA A 189 31.83 -12.59 8.92
C ALA A 189 31.55 -14.08 9.10
#